data_AF-W4RTJ3-F1
#
_entry.id   AF-W4RTJ3-F1
#
_cell.length_a   1.000
_cell.length_b   1.000
_cell.length_c   1.000
_cell.angle_alpha   90.00
_cell.angle_beta   90.00
_cell.angle_gamma   90.00
#
_symmetry.space_group_name_H-M   'P 1'
#
loop_
_entity.id
_entity.type
_entity.pdbx_description
1 polymer ?
#
loop_
_entity_poly.entity_id
_entity_poly.type
_entity_poly.pdbx_seq_one_letter_code
_entity_poly.pdbx_strand_id
1 'polypeptide(L)' 'MAKVVKCPVCTKRLMDMLSAKEAELQIKCPKCKKVINVSFLNNQAHGEAV' A
#
# COMPACT_ATOMS: atom_id res chain seq x y z
N MET A 1 -6.81 11.67 10.03
CA MET A 1 -5.37 11.86 9.70
C MET A 1 -5.00 10.77 8.71
N ALA A 2 -4.36 11.10 7.57
CA ALA A 2 -4.08 10.12 6.53
C ALA A 2 -2.98 9.13 6.96
N LYS A 3 -3.14 7.83 6.68
CA LYS A 3 -2.11 6.81 6.94
C LYS A 3 -1.25 6.62 5.69
N VAL A 4 0.07 6.76 5.85
CA VAL A 4 1.02 6.59 4.75
C VAL A 4 1.25 5.11 4.48
N VAL A 5 0.96 4.66 3.25
CA VAL A 5 1.28 3.31 2.78
C VAL A 5 2.66 3.35 2.12
N LYS A 6 3.57 2.50 2.62
CA LYS A 6 4.94 2.37 2.11
C LYS A 6 5.10 1.07 1.36
N CYS A 7 6.03 1.07 0.41
CA CYS A 7 6.48 -0.14 -0.26
C CYS A 7 7.18 -1.03 0.77
N PRO A 8 6.79 -2.31 0.91
CA PRO A 8 7.41 -3.23 1.86
C PRO A 8 8.86 -3.59 1.48
N VAL A 9 9.27 -3.34 0.23
CA VAL A 9 10.61 -3.70 -0.27
C VAL A 9 11.61 -2.58 -0.12
N CYS A 10 11.24 -1.35 -0.47
CA CYS A 10 12.18 -0.22 -0.56
C CYS A 10 11.79 1.00 0.27
N THR A 11 10.79 0.83 1.15
CA THR A 11 10.22 1.82 2.09
C THR A 11 9.70 3.12 1.46
N LYS A 12 9.75 3.25 0.13
CA LYS A 12 9.22 4.38 -0.64
C LYS A 12 7.72 4.48 -0.43
N ARG A 13 7.22 5.69 -0.19
CA ARG A 13 5.78 5.99 -0.15
C ARG A 13 5.10 5.60 -1.46
N LEU A 14 3.98 4.90 -1.37
CA LEU A 14 3.14 4.50 -2.50
C LEU A 14 1.91 5.42 -2.60
N MET A 15 1.18 5.57 -1.50
CA MET A 15 -0.05 6.35 -1.41
C MET A 15 -0.35 6.74 0.04
N ASP A 16 -1.35 7.59 0.24
CA ASP A 16 -1.95 7.81 1.54
C ASP A 16 -3.37 7.28 1.56
N MET A 17 -3.73 6.58 2.63
CA MET A 17 -5.08 6.12 2.88
C MET A 17 -5.78 7.12 3.80
N LEU A 18 -6.89 7.71 3.33
CA LEU A 18 -7.77 8.55 4.15
C LEU A 18 -8.73 7.71 4.99
N SER A 19 -9.42 6.76 4.35
CA SER A 19 -10.31 5.77 4.98
C SER A 19 -10.48 4.57 4.05
N ALA A 20 -10.62 3.38 4.62
CA ALA A 20 -10.97 2.19 3.87
C ALA A 20 -11.76 1.22 4.75
N LYS A 21 -12.91 0.76 4.25
CA LYS A 21 -13.69 -0.32 4.88
C LYS A 21 -13.08 -1.67 4.51
N GLU A 22 -13.02 -1.93 3.21
CA GLU A 22 -12.42 -3.12 2.60
C GLU A 22 -11.99 -2.76 1.16
N ALA A 23 -10.76 -3.10 0.77
CA ALA A 23 -10.28 -2.94 -0.60
C ALA A 23 -9.02 -3.79 -0.84
N GLU A 24 -8.85 -4.30 -2.06
CA GLU A 24 -7.62 -4.90 -2.54
C GLU A 24 -7.16 -4.19 -3.82
N LEU A 25 -5.87 -3.89 -3.92
CA LEU A 25 -5.31 -3.23 -5.09
C LEU A 25 -3.86 -3.63 -5.34
N GLN A 26 -3.44 -3.54 -6.59
CA GLN A 26 -2.05 -3.76 -6.99
C GLN A 26 -1.42 -2.44 -7.40
N ILE A 27 -0.30 -2.06 -6.75
CA ILE A 27 0.46 -0.86 -7.09
C ILE A 27 1.88 -1.25 -7.47
N LYS A 28 2.31 -0.80 -8.65
CA LYS A 28 3.71 -0.86 -9.04
C LYS A 28 4.49 0.22 -8.30
N CYS A 29 5.53 -0.17 -7.56
CA CYS A 29 6.38 0.79 -6.88
C CYS A 29 7.24 1.57 -7.90
N PRO A 30 7.24 2.92 -7.89
CA PRO A 30 8.02 3.69 -8.85
C PRO A 30 9.54 3.58 -8.62
N LYS A 31 9.99 3.18 -7.42
CA LYS A 31 11.42 3.06 -7.08
C LYS A 31 11.98 1.67 -7.39
N CYS A 32 11.42 0.61 -6.79
CA CYS A 32 11.93 -0.75 -6.98
C CYS A 32 11.27 -1.50 -8.14
N LYS A 33 10.27 -0.91 -8.81
CA LYS A 33 9.53 -1.46 -9.96
C LYS A 33 8.77 -2.78 -9.70
N LYS A 34 8.80 -3.30 -8.47
CA LYS A 34 8.00 -4.46 -8.04
C LYS A 34 6.52 -4.10 -7.91
N VAL A 35 5.66 -5.09 -8.14
CA VAL A 35 4.22 -4.97 -7.94
C VAL A 35 3.92 -5.31 -6.48
N ILE A 36 3.18 -4.44 -5.80
CA ILE A 36 2.82 -4.58 -4.40
C ILE A 36 1.32 -4.79 -4.33
N ASN A 37 0.88 -5.92 -3.76
CA ASN A 37 -0.50 -6.13 -3.37
C ASN A 37 -0.73 -5.40 -2.06
N VAL A 38 -1.69 -4.48 -2.06
CA VAL A 38 -2.10 -3.75 -0.86
C VAL A 38 -3.54 -4.12 -0.56
N SER A 39 -3.79 -4.65 0.62
CA SER A 39 -5.12 -4.92 1.14
C SER A 39 -5.43 -3.97 2.29
N PHE A 40 -6.67 -3.49 2.31
CA PHE A 40 -7.18 -2.58 3.31
C PHE A 40 -8.35 -3.22 4.04
N LEU A 41 -8.31 -3.20 5.37
CA LEU A 41 -9.39 -3.72 6.20
C LEU A 41 -9.53 -2.83 7.44
N ASN A 42 -10.71 -2.25 7.65
CA ASN A 42 -11.01 -1.42 8.83
C ASN A 42 -9.94 -0.35 9.13
N ASN A 43 -9.55 0.45 8.12
CA ASN A 43 -8.49 1.45 8.19
C ASN A 43 -7.10 0.90 8.57
N GLN A 44 -6.85 -0.39 8.36
CA GLN A 44 -5.51 -0.99 8.39
C GLN A 44 -5.08 -1.32 6.97
N ALA A 45 -3.78 -1.20 6.69
CA ALA A 45 -3.20 -1.48 5.37
C ALA A 45 -2.13 -2.56 5.51
N HIS A 46 -2.26 -3.62 4.74
CA HIS A 46 -1.28 -4.71 4.63
C HIS A 46 -0.69 -4.66 3.22
N GLY A 47 0.62 -4.79 3.11
CA GLY A 47 1.34 -4.67 1.84
C GLY A 47 2.31 -5.83 1.65
N GLU A 48 2.10 -6.61 0.60
CA GLU A 48 2.94 -7.75 0.24
C GLU A 48 3.51 -7.56 -1.17
N ALA A 49 4.78 -7.92 -1.36
CA ALA A 49 5.40 -7.86 -2.68
C ALA A 49 5.07 -9.15 -3.44
N VAL A 50 4.59 -8.98 -4.68
CA VAL A 50 4.38 -10.06 -5.65
C VAL A 50 5.58 -10.15 -6.59
#